data_AF-A0ABD3SD87-F1
#
_entry.id   AF-A0ABD3SD87-F1
#
_cell.length_a   1.000
_cell.length_b   1.000
_cell.length_c   1.000
_cell.angle_alpha   90.00
_cell.angle_beta   90.00
_cell.angle_gamma   90.00
#
_symmetry.space_group_name_H-M   'P 1'
#
loop_
_entity.id
_entity.type
_entity.pdbx_description
1 polymer ?
#
loop_
_entity_poly.entity_id
_entity_poly.type
_entity_poly.pdbx_seq_one_letter_code
_entity_poly.pdbx_strand_id
1 'polypeptide(L)'
;MATSHNICITIVTFSPQMGHICEVLEIAFESSISDVMPICGSNKTWTYTGNGLRLGKQEHMASMAKELMMRMMLGVMDVKKKMMLLNDDDPRNVKKCLHDGTRAVWLNPMDPSRFLDDIILLE
;
A
#
# COMPACT_ATOMS: atom_id res chain seq x y z
N MET A 1 1.13 -14.00 10.84
CA MET A 1 0.96 -12.68 10.18
C MET A 1 1.51 -12.75 8.76
N ALA A 2 1.03 -11.94 7.81
CA ALA A 2 1.51 -11.95 6.42
C ALA A 2 3.04 -11.79 6.33
N THR A 3 3.64 -11.04 7.25
CA THR A 3 5.09 -10.84 7.41
C THR A 3 5.88 -12.14 7.59
N SER A 4 5.31 -13.18 8.20
CA SER A 4 5.98 -14.49 8.32
C SER A 4 6.07 -15.25 7.00
N HIS A 5 5.40 -14.76 5.95
CA HIS A 5 5.41 -15.29 4.59
C HIS A 5 6.10 -14.34 3.61
N ASN A 6 6.98 -13.45 4.10
CA ASN A 6 7.67 -12.41 3.32
C ASN A 6 6.73 -11.44 2.59
N ILE A 7 5.54 -11.21 3.14
CA ILE A 7 4.61 -10.19 2.66
C ILE A 7 4.70 -8.97 3.57
N CYS A 8 5.19 -7.85 3.03
CA CYS A 8 5.18 -6.56 3.71
C CYS A 8 3.90 -5.81 3.37
N ILE A 9 3.20 -5.33 4.39
CA ILE A 9 2.00 -4.52 4.24
C ILE A 9 2.37 -3.06 4.46
N THR A 10 1.86 -2.17 3.62
CA THR A 10 1.98 -0.72 3.79
C THR A 10 0.62 -0.08 3.57
N ILE A 11 0.37 1.06 4.20
CA ILE A 11 -0.84 1.84 3.97
C ILE A 11 -0.49 3.06 3.13
N VAL A 12 -1.28 3.30 2.09
CA VAL A 12 -1.19 4.47 1.25
C VAL A 12 -2.54 5.19 1.22
N THR A 13 -2.55 6.44 1.66
CA THR A 13 -3.76 7.25 1.78
C THR A 13 -3.55 8.68 1.29
N PHE A 14 -4.61 9.27 0.72
CA PHE A 14 -4.65 10.71 0.44
C PHE A 14 -5.17 11.53 1.62
N SER A 15 -5.66 10.87 2.67
CA SER A 15 -6.21 11.57 3.82
C SER A 15 -5.14 12.45 4.48
N PRO A 16 -5.46 13.72 4.77
CA PRO A 16 -4.56 14.58 5.54
C PRO A 16 -4.59 14.23 7.03
N GLN A 17 -5.53 13.39 7.48
CA GLN A 17 -5.76 13.08 8.90
C GLN A 17 -4.84 11.96 9.39
N MET A 18 -3.52 12.13 9.21
CA MET A 18 -2.60 11.04 9.50
C MET A 18 -2.56 10.62 10.96
N GLY A 19 -2.68 11.58 11.90
CA GLY A 19 -2.73 11.29 13.33
C GLY A 19 -3.88 10.33 13.67
N HIS A 20 -5.10 10.66 13.25
CA HIS A 20 -6.27 9.81 13.48
C HIS A 20 -6.15 8.42 12.85
N ILE A 21 -5.55 8.31 11.67
CA ILE A 21 -5.33 7.00 11.03
C ILE A 21 -4.38 6.15 11.88
N CYS A 22 -3.28 6.73 12.37
CA CYS A 22 -2.36 6.03 13.26
C CYS A 22 -3.05 5.59 14.55
N GLU A 23 -3.81 6.49 15.20
CA GLU A 23 -4.55 6.20 16.44
C GLU A 23 -5.53 5.03 16.25
N VAL A 24 -6.32 5.03 15.17
CA VAL A 24 -7.27 3.94 14.87
C VAL A 24 -6.54 2.60 14.68
N LEU A 25 -5.40 2.61 13.99
CA LEU A 25 -4.64 1.38 13.75
C LEU A 25 -3.98 0.85 15.03
N GLU A 26 -3.48 1.73 15.90
CA GLU A 26 -2.93 1.35 17.21
C GLU A 26 -4.01 0.71 18.10
N ILE A 27 -5.22 1.26 18.10
CA ILE A 27 -6.37 0.69 18.81
C ILE A 27 -6.77 -0.67 18.22
N ALA A 28 -6.84 -0.78 16.88
CA ALA A 28 -7.35 -1.97 16.21
C ALA A 28 -6.40 -3.18 16.27
N PHE A 29 -5.08 -2.95 16.41
CA PHE A 29 -4.07 -4.00 16.29
C PHE A 29 -3.18 -4.16 17.53
N GLU A 30 -3.54 -3.54 18.67
CA GLU A 30 -2.93 -3.72 20.01
C GLU A 30 -1.38 -3.65 20.07
N SER A 31 -0.74 -3.02 19.08
CA SER A 31 0.72 -3.03 18.89
C SER A 31 1.20 -1.78 18.14
N SER A 32 2.52 -1.52 18.16
CA SER A 32 3.18 -0.46 17.38
C SER A 32 3.17 -0.80 15.89
N ILE A 33 1.99 -0.76 15.30
CA ILE A 33 1.75 -1.14 13.91
C ILE A 33 2.52 -0.27 12.92
N SER A 34 2.89 0.95 13.32
CA SER A 34 3.76 1.85 12.57
C SER A 34 5.17 1.29 12.34
N ASP A 35 5.66 0.38 13.19
CA ASP A 35 6.96 -0.27 13.03
C ASP A 35 6.90 -1.36 11.95
N VAL A 36 5.80 -2.11 11.89
CA VAL A 36 5.60 -3.26 10.99
C VAL A 36 4.84 -2.95 9.70
N MET A 37 4.07 -1.87 9.69
CA MET A 37 3.24 -1.41 8.57
C MET A 37 3.45 0.10 8.36
N PRO A 38 4.44 0.50 7.55
CA PRO A 38 4.66 1.88 7.18
C PRO A 38 3.41 2.52 6.55
N ILE A 39 3.20 3.80 6.85
CA ILE A 39 2.04 4.56 6.36
C ILE A 39 2.51 5.80 5.57
N CYS A 40 2.04 5.93 4.33
CA CYS A 40 2.25 7.10 3.48
C CYS A 40 0.96 7.90 3.33
N GLY A 41 0.99 9.14 3.81
CA GLY A 41 -0.11 10.09 3.71
C GLY A 41 0.18 11.30 2.83
N SER A 42 -0.77 12.23 2.77
CA SER A 42 -0.64 13.51 2.05
C SER A 42 0.02 14.63 2.85
N ASN A 43 0.70 14.31 3.96
CA ASN A 43 1.40 15.27 4.83
C ASN A 43 2.65 15.92 4.19
N LYS A 44 2.88 15.70 2.88
CA LYS A 44 3.96 16.27 2.08
C LYS A 44 5.37 15.98 2.59
N THR A 45 5.53 15.02 3.51
CA THR A 45 6.87 14.61 3.99
C THR A 45 7.59 13.72 2.97
N TRP A 46 6.91 13.35 1.88
CA TRP A 46 7.42 12.43 0.87
C TRP A 46 7.34 13.03 -0.53
N THR A 47 8.44 12.90 -1.27
CA THR A 47 8.55 13.41 -2.64
C THR A 47 8.92 12.26 -3.56
N TYR A 48 8.07 11.99 -4.56
CA TYR A 48 8.35 10.97 -5.57
C TYR A 48 9.38 11.46 -6.60
N THR A 49 10.50 10.75 -6.70
CA THR A 49 11.61 11.04 -7.64
C THR A 49 11.75 10.02 -8.76
N GLY A 50 10.75 9.15 -8.99
CA GLY A 50 10.80 8.11 -10.04
C GLY A 50 10.19 8.53 -11.37
N ASN A 51 10.41 7.74 -12.42
CA ASN A 51 9.97 7.99 -13.80
C ASN A 51 8.54 7.47 -14.12
N GLY A 52 7.66 7.41 -13.12
CA GLY A 52 6.33 6.78 -13.23
C GLY A 52 5.16 7.78 -13.30
N LEU A 53 3.95 7.27 -13.52
CA LEU A 53 2.71 8.07 -13.56
C LEU A 53 2.50 8.83 -12.24
N ARG A 54 2.43 10.16 -12.32
CA ARG A 54 2.16 11.07 -11.19
C ARG A 54 0.68 11.21 -10.82
N LEU A 55 -0.15 10.23 -11.18
CA LEU A 55 -1.60 10.32 -11.06
C LEU A 55 -2.11 9.19 -10.16
N GLY A 56 -2.59 9.55 -8.97
CA GLY A 56 -3.14 8.56 -8.03
C GLY A 56 -2.14 8.14 -6.96
N LYS A 57 -2.40 7.00 -6.32
CA LYS A 57 -1.60 6.47 -5.19
C LYS A 57 -0.23 5.93 -5.60
N GLN A 58 0.08 5.89 -6.88
CA GLN A 58 1.30 5.32 -7.48
C GLN A 58 2.57 5.98 -6.94
N GLU A 59 2.57 7.32 -6.83
CA GLU A 59 3.71 8.06 -6.26
C GLU A 59 3.96 7.70 -4.79
N HIS A 60 2.89 7.52 -4.03
CA HIS A 60 2.95 7.14 -2.63
C HIS A 60 3.37 5.68 -2.49
N MET A 61 2.90 4.78 -3.37
CA MET A 61 3.36 3.37 -3.43
C MET A 61 4.86 3.30 -3.68
N ALA A 62 5.37 4.02 -4.67
CA ALA A 62 6.80 4.03 -4.95
C ALA A 62 7.64 4.67 -3.83
N SER A 63 7.08 5.66 -3.13
CA SER A 63 7.71 6.23 -1.93
C SER A 63 7.75 5.21 -0.78
N MET A 64 6.68 4.43 -0.60
CA MET A 64 6.65 3.32 0.36
C MET A 64 7.60 2.19 0.02
N ALA A 65 7.76 1.85 -1.25
CA ALA A 65 8.77 0.87 -1.67
C ALA A 65 10.18 1.30 -1.24
N LYS A 66 10.51 2.60 -1.33
CA LYS A 66 11.80 3.14 -0.85
C LYS A 66 11.92 3.09 0.67
N GLU A 67 10.88 3.49 1.40
CA GLU A 67 10.85 3.42 2.86
C GLU A 67 11.02 1.98 3.36
N LEU A 68 10.34 1.02 2.75
CA LEU A 68 10.50 -0.40 3.08
C LEU A 68 11.95 -0.86 2.94
N MET A 69 12.63 -0.44 1.86
CA MET A 69 14.05 -0.78 1.65
C MET A 69 14.99 -0.09 2.64
N MET A 70 14.61 1.07 3.20
CA MET A 70 15.39 1.75 4.24
C MET A 70 15.22 1.11 5.62
N ARG A 71 14.09 0.44 5.86
CA ARG A 71 13.81 -0.27 7.12
C ARG A 71 14.45 -1.65 7.14
N MET A 72 15.75 -1.71 7.48
CA MET A 72 16.53 -2.95 7.59
C MET A 72 15.85 -4.06 8.40
N MET A 73 15.08 -3.70 9.44
CA MET A 73 14.31 -4.64 10.27
C MET A 73 13.24 -5.44 9.50
N LEU A 74 12.79 -4.95 8.34
CA LEU A 74 11.81 -5.63 7.49
C LEU A 74 12.47 -6.59 6.48
N GLY A 75 13.81 -6.61 6.38
CA GLY A 75 14.54 -7.52 5.50
C GLY A 75 14.31 -7.30 3.99
N VAL A 76 13.69 -6.18 3.61
CA VAL A 76 13.37 -5.85 2.22
C VAL A 76 14.56 -5.13 1.59
N MET A 77 15.15 -5.72 0.55
CA MET A 77 16.33 -5.11 -0.12
C MET A 77 16.06 -4.61 -1.54
N ASP A 78 15.08 -5.18 -2.25
CA ASP A 78 14.76 -4.81 -3.63
C ASP A 78 13.25 -4.96 -3.87
N VAL A 79 12.55 -3.82 -3.98
CA VAL A 79 11.12 -3.78 -4.31
C VAL A 79 10.94 -3.34 -5.75
N LYS A 80 10.43 -4.25 -6.59
CA LYS A 80 10.06 -3.94 -7.98
C LYS A 80 8.56 -3.76 -8.10
N LYS A 81 8.13 -2.95 -9.07
CA LYS A 81 6.70 -2.71 -9.38
C LYS A 81 5.88 -4.01 -9.46
N LYS A 82 6.40 -5.03 -10.14
CA LYS A 82 5.74 -6.35 -10.29
C LYS A 82 5.54 -7.12 -8.97
N MET A 83 6.29 -6.77 -7.92
CA MET A 83 6.19 -7.38 -6.60
C MET A 83 5.14 -6.69 -5.73
N MET A 84 4.60 -5.56 -6.18
CA MET A 84 3.59 -4.80 -5.45
C MET A 84 2.18 -5.23 -5.86
N LEU A 85 1.26 -5.13 -4.92
CA LEU A 85 -0.18 -5.30 -5.10
C LEU A 85 -0.89 -4.13 -4.40
N LEU A 86 -1.73 -3.40 -5.13
CA LEU A 86 -2.60 -2.38 -4.55
C LEU A 86 -3.98 -2.97 -4.24
N ASN A 87 -4.44 -2.82 -3.01
CA ASN A 87 -5.84 -3.05 -2.64
C ASN A 87 -6.49 -1.70 -2.39
N ASP A 88 -7.54 -1.35 -3.14
CA ASP A 88 -8.18 -0.04 -3.06
C ASP A 88 -9.69 -0.16 -3.27
N ASP A 89 -10.47 0.65 -2.57
CA ASP A 89 -11.92 0.74 -2.69
C ASP A 89 -12.37 1.66 -3.84
N ASP A 90 -11.50 2.55 -4.33
CA ASP A 90 -11.77 3.42 -5.46
C ASP A 90 -11.36 2.74 -6.79
N PRO A 91 -12.33 2.38 -7.65
CA PRO A 91 -12.04 1.71 -8.93
C PRO A 91 -11.17 2.57 -9.88
N ARG A 92 -11.11 3.89 -9.68
CA ARG A 92 -10.24 4.78 -10.46
C ARG A 92 -8.77 4.57 -10.10
N ASN A 93 -8.45 4.32 -8.83
CA ASN A 93 -7.09 4.02 -8.40
C ASN A 93 -6.66 2.66 -8.93
N VAL A 94 -7.53 1.65 -8.82
CA VAL A 94 -7.31 0.30 -9.38
C VAL A 94 -7.02 0.37 -10.87
N LYS A 95 -7.89 1.03 -11.66
CA LYS A 95 -7.73 1.19 -13.11
C LYS A 95 -6.39 1.85 -13.48
N LYS A 96 -6.00 2.92 -12.79
CA LYS A 96 -4.72 3.60 -13.03
C LYS A 96 -3.52 2.71 -12.66
N CYS A 97 -3.64 1.92 -11.59
CA CYS A 97 -2.58 1.04 -11.12
C CYS A 97 -2.31 -0.09 -12.14
N LEU A 98 -3.39 -0.71 -12.63
CA LEU A 98 -3.33 -1.72 -13.70
C LEU A 98 -2.73 -1.14 -14.99
N HIS A 99 -3.14 0.07 -15.41
CA HIS A 99 -2.57 0.73 -16.58
C HIS A 99 -1.06 1.02 -16.45
N ASP A 100 -0.58 1.30 -15.23
CA ASP A 100 0.84 1.52 -14.94
C ASP A 100 1.66 0.20 -14.86
N GLY A 101 1.00 -0.95 -15.04
CA GLY A 101 1.61 -2.28 -14.96
C GLY A 101 1.82 -2.79 -13.53
N THR A 102 1.15 -2.19 -12.55
CA THR A 102 1.14 -2.65 -11.17
C THR A 102 -0.12 -3.49 -10.93
N ARG A 103 0.01 -4.61 -10.22
CA ARG A 103 -1.15 -5.44 -9.86
C ARG A 103 -2.05 -4.68 -8.89
N ALA A 104 -3.36 -4.78 -9.08
CA ALA A 104 -4.33 -4.16 -8.20
C ALA A 104 -5.63 -4.96 -8.13
N VAL A 105 -6.25 -4.97 -6.95
CA VAL A 105 -7.56 -5.58 -6.69
C VAL A 105 -8.51 -4.49 -6.19
N TRP A 106 -9.73 -4.52 -6.71
CA TRP A 106 -10.79 -3.64 -6.26
C TRP A 106 -11.47 -4.24 -5.05
N LEU A 107 -11.36 -3.57 -3.90
CA LEU A 107 -12.16 -3.89 -2.73
C LEU A 107 -13.54 -3.26 -2.90
N ASN A 108 -14.45 -3.94 -3.60
CA ASN A 108 -15.81 -3.46 -3.81
C ASN A 108 -16.63 -3.59 -2.51
N PRO A 109 -17.03 -2.49 -1.84
CA PRO A 109 -17.80 -2.58 -0.60
C PRO A 109 -19.20 -3.18 -0.81
N MET A 110 -19.71 -3.15 -2.04
CA MET A 110 -21.01 -3.72 -2.40
C MET A 110 -20.95 -5.23 -2.65
N ASP A 111 -19.75 -5.80 -2.81
CA ASP A 111 -19.54 -7.23 -2.96
C ASP A 111 -18.20 -7.66 -2.33
N PRO A 112 -18.09 -7.60 -0.99
CA PRO A 112 -16.84 -7.90 -0.30
C PRO A 112 -16.45 -9.38 -0.40
N SER A 113 -17.40 -10.26 -0.74
CA SER A 113 -17.17 -11.71 -0.81
C SER A 113 -16.19 -12.10 -1.92
N ARG A 114 -16.15 -11.32 -3.00
CA ARG A 114 -15.29 -11.56 -4.15
C ARG A 114 -13.84 -11.16 -3.96
N PHE A 115 -13.52 -10.40 -2.91
CA PHE A 115 -12.19 -9.83 -2.74
C PHE A 115 -11.08 -10.89 -2.67
N LEU A 116 -11.34 -12.01 -1.95
CA LEU A 116 -10.37 -13.09 -1.86
C LEU A 116 -10.20 -13.84 -3.18
N ASP A 117 -11.31 -14.06 -3.91
CA ASP A 117 -11.27 -14.68 -5.24
C ASP A 117 -10.46 -13.81 -6.21
N ASP A 118 -10.70 -12.50 -6.19
CA ASP A 118 -9.98 -11.54 -7.02
C ASP A 118 -8.47 -11.48 -6.68
N ILE A 119 -8.09 -11.73 -5.42
CA ILE A 119 -6.68 -11.87 -5.02
C ILE A 119 -6.07 -13.17 -5.55
N ILE A 120 -6.78 -14.29 -5.42
CA ILE A 120 -6.28 -15.63 -5.80
C ILE A 120 -6.12 -15.76 -7.31
N LEU A 121 -6.99 -15.09 -8.07
CA LEU A 121 -7.02 -15.13 -9.54
C LEU A 121 -6.07 -14.10 -10.20
N LEU A 122 -5.28 -13.36 -9.43
CA LEU A 122 -4.24 -12.47 -9.97
C LEU A 122 -3.06 -13.28 -10.54
N GLU A 123 -3.03 -13.41 -11.87
CA GLU A 123 -1.87 -13.90 -12.62
C GLU A 123 -0.79 -12.82 -12.84
#